data_AF-A0A523QWW8-F1
#
_entry.id   AF-A0A523QWW8-F1
#
_cell.length_a   1.000
_cell.length_b   1.000
_cell.length_c   1.000
_cell.angle_alpha   90.00
_cell.angle_beta   90.00
_cell.angle_gamma   90.00
#
_symmetry.space_group_name_H-M   'P 1'
#
loop_
_entity.id
_entity.type
_entity.pdbx_description
1 polymer ?
#
loop_
_entity_poly.entity_id
_entity_poly.type
_entity_poly.pdbx_seq_one_letter_code
_entity_poly.pdbx_strand_id
1 'polypeptide(L)'
;MRRIIILLLLLVIALPLACTRCEMKSAAEKIELPDKLKVTNDLKRIRDAIIIYRTLNEANPSSIEDLELELYYPDKYIYDSKKGTVKSTIYPDY
;
A
#
# COMPACT_ATOMS: atom_id res chain seq x y z
N MET A 1 -6.82 -55.32 -23.04
CA MET A 1 -6.78 -53.86 -23.27
C MET A 1 -7.51 -53.03 -22.20
N ARG A 2 -8.74 -53.38 -21.76
CA ARG A 2 -9.47 -52.64 -20.69
C ARG A 2 -8.71 -52.51 -19.35
N ARG A 3 -7.93 -53.51 -18.94
CA ARG A 3 -7.14 -53.46 -17.68
C ARG A 3 -5.94 -52.51 -17.74
N ILE A 4 -5.37 -52.30 -18.93
CA ILE A 4 -4.22 -51.38 -19.14
C ILE A 4 -4.69 -49.92 -19.05
N ILE A 5 -5.91 -49.65 -19.53
CA ILE A 5 -6.52 -48.31 -19.47
C ILE A 5 -6.79 -47.89 -18.02
N ILE A 6 -7.23 -48.83 -17.16
CA ILE A 6 -7.49 -48.56 -15.73
C ILE A 6 -6.17 -48.25 -14.98
N LEU A 7 -5.09 -48.94 -15.33
CA LEU A 7 -3.75 -48.72 -14.75
C LEU A 7 -3.16 -47.36 -15.15
N LEU A 8 -3.37 -46.93 -16.39
CA LEU A 8 -2.99 -45.60 -16.88
C LEU A 8 -3.81 -44.48 -16.21
N LEU A 9 -5.10 -44.72 -15.92
CA LEU A 9 -5.97 -43.76 -15.27
C LEU A 9 -5.59 -43.52 -13.80
N LEU A 10 -5.14 -44.56 -13.09
CA LEU A 10 -4.65 -44.46 -11.71
C LEU A 10 -3.30 -43.71 -11.60
N LEU A 11 -2.47 -43.76 -12.65
CA LEU A 11 -1.17 -43.09 -12.67
C LEU A 11 -1.31 -41.55 -12.78
N VAL A 12 -2.39 -41.06 -13.40
CA VAL A 12 -2.68 -39.61 -13.50
C VAL A 12 -3.14 -39.03 -12.16
N ILE A 13 -3.78 -39.84 -11.31
CA ILE A 13 -4.26 -39.41 -9.99
C ILE A 13 -3.09 -39.30 -8.98
N ALA A 14 -1.96 -39.95 -9.26
CA ALA A 14 -0.79 -39.98 -8.38
C ALA A 14 0.25 -38.89 -8.67
N LEU A 15 -0.01 -37.95 -9.58
CA LEU A 15 0.86 -36.78 -9.76
C LEU A 15 0.72 -35.88 -8.51
N PRO A 16 1.75 -35.79 -7.67
CA PRO A 16 1.64 -35.13 -6.38
C PRO A 16 1.62 -33.62 -6.59
N LEU A 17 0.89 -32.95 -5.69
CA LEU A 17 0.95 -31.51 -5.45
C LEU A 17 2.38 -31.08 -5.11
N ALA A 18 3.25 -30.96 -6.12
CA ALA A 18 4.51 -30.24 -6.01
C ALA A 18 4.25 -28.72 -6.15
N CYS A 19 3.27 -28.21 -5.43
CA CYS A 19 3.22 -26.80 -5.10
C CYS A 19 3.88 -26.71 -3.74
N THR A 20 5.21 -26.61 -3.73
CA THR A 20 5.95 -26.20 -2.55
C THR A 20 5.29 -24.91 -2.10
N ARG A 21 4.58 -24.98 -0.98
CA ARG A 21 4.05 -23.83 -0.27
C ARG A 21 5.27 -22.96 -0.02
N CYS A 22 5.48 -21.97 -0.89
CA CYS A 22 6.36 -20.86 -0.57
C CYS A 22 5.69 -20.22 0.63
N GLU A 23 6.10 -20.64 1.82
CA GLU A 23 6.01 -19.80 2.99
C GLU A 23 6.82 -18.56 2.62
N MET A 24 6.13 -17.58 2.01
CA MET A 24 6.48 -16.20 2.21
C MET A 24 6.42 -16.03 3.73
N LYS A 25 7.55 -16.31 4.39
CA LYS A 25 7.85 -15.70 5.67
C LYS A 25 7.64 -14.24 5.41
N SER A 26 6.51 -13.74 5.89
CA SER A 26 6.18 -12.35 5.87
C SER A 26 7.30 -11.65 6.60
N ALA A 27 8.31 -11.21 5.85
CA ALA A 27 9.21 -10.17 6.26
C ALA A 27 8.44 -8.84 6.19
N ALA A 28 7.24 -8.81 6.79
CA ALA A 28 6.74 -7.63 7.47
C ALA A 28 7.41 -7.59 8.86
N GLU A 29 8.71 -7.89 8.92
CA GLU A 29 9.54 -7.29 9.95
C GLU A 29 9.44 -5.80 9.64
N LYS A 30 8.75 -5.09 10.53
CA LYS A 30 8.37 -3.69 10.40
C LYS A 30 9.68 -2.91 10.28
N ILE A 31 10.19 -2.74 9.06
CA ILE A 31 11.43 -2.04 8.81
C ILE A 31 11.23 -0.65 9.42
N GLU A 32 11.98 -0.36 10.48
CA GLU A 32 11.95 0.97 11.07
C GLU A 32 12.55 1.93 10.06
N LEU A 33 11.68 2.58 9.30
CA LEU A 33 12.09 3.59 8.34
C LEU A 33 12.68 4.77 9.11
N PRO A 34 13.76 5.39 8.59
CA PRO A 34 14.22 6.67 9.12
C PRO A 34 13.09 7.70 9.11
N ASP A 35 13.05 8.57 10.11
CA ASP A 35 11.93 9.51 10.28
C ASP A 35 11.73 10.43 9.07
N LYS A 36 12.84 10.83 8.43
CA LYS A 36 12.81 11.58 7.17
C LYS A 36 12.06 10.84 6.05
N LEU A 37 12.25 9.53 5.95
CA LEU A 37 11.58 8.71 4.94
C LEU A 37 10.09 8.54 5.27
N LYS A 38 9.73 8.39 6.55
CA LYS A 38 8.32 8.40 6.99
C LYS A 38 7.62 9.70 6.62
N VAL A 39 8.25 10.85 6.91
CA VAL A 39 7.69 12.17 6.55
C VAL A 39 7.55 12.32 5.04
N THR A 40 8.53 11.86 4.27
CA THR A 40 8.47 11.93 2.79
C THR A 40 7.35 11.06 2.24
N ASN A 41 7.15 9.87 2.82
CA ASN A 41 6.06 8.97 2.47
C ASN A 41 4.68 9.59 2.77
N ASP A 42 4.50 10.14 3.97
CA ASP A 42 3.28 10.83 4.35
C ASP A 42 2.99 12.02 3.42
N LEU A 43 3.98 12.89 3.17
CA LEU A 43 3.81 14.02 2.24
C LEU A 43 3.36 13.56 0.85
N LYS A 44 3.95 12.47 0.34
CA LYS A 44 3.54 11.89 -0.94
C LYS A 44 2.09 11.41 -0.88
N ARG A 45 1.72 10.63 0.14
CA ARG A 45 0.37 10.09 0.31
C ARG A 45 -0.67 11.20 0.41
N ILE A 46 -0.40 12.25 1.18
CA ILE A 46 -1.28 13.42 1.31
C ILE A 46 -1.45 14.11 -0.05
N ARG A 47 -0.36 14.36 -0.78
CA ARG A 47 -0.42 15.00 -2.11
C ARG A 47 -1.23 14.18 -3.11
N ASP A 48 -1.00 12.88 -3.16
CA ASP A 48 -1.74 11.97 -4.05
C ASP A 48 -3.23 11.96 -3.70
N ALA A 49 -3.57 11.90 -2.40
CA ALA A 49 -4.95 11.91 -1.93
C ALA A 49 -5.66 13.25 -2.22
N ILE A 50 -4.97 14.40 -2.08
CA ILE A 50 -5.50 15.71 -2.47
C ILE A 50 -5.82 15.73 -3.98
N ILE A 51 -4.94 15.18 -4.82
CA ILE A 51 -5.16 15.13 -6.27
C ILE A 51 -6.40 14.28 -6.59
N ILE A 52 -6.53 13.11 -5.96
CA ILE A 52 -7.70 12.23 -6.14
C ILE A 52 -8.97 12.95 -5.68
N TYR A 53 -8.97 13.51 -4.46
CA TYR A 53 -10.11 14.23 -3.91
C TYR A 53 -10.56 15.38 -4.82
N ARG A 54 -9.61 16.18 -5.30
CA ARG A 54 -9.88 17.30 -6.21
C ARG A 54 -10.45 16.85 -7.55
N THR A 55 -10.01 15.70 -8.04
CA THR A 55 -10.53 15.12 -9.28
C THR A 55 -11.99 14.69 -9.13
N LEU A 56 -12.37 14.19 -7.95
CA LEU A 56 -13.72 13.70 -7.68
C LEU A 56 -14.71 14.82 -7.27
N ASN A 57 -14.23 15.88 -6.62
CA ASN A 57 -15.09 16.91 -6.02
C ASN A 57 -14.94 18.29 -6.67
N GLU A 58 -14.06 18.44 -7.66
CA GLU A 58 -13.71 19.73 -8.31
C GLU A 58 -13.20 20.81 -7.34
N ALA A 59 -12.86 20.42 -6.10
CA ALA A 59 -12.40 21.29 -5.04
C ALA A 59 -11.31 20.60 -4.21
N ASN A 60 -10.43 21.39 -3.58
CA ASN A 60 -9.50 20.86 -2.58
C ASN A 60 -10.28 20.43 -1.32
N PRO A 61 -9.79 19.44 -0.56
CA PRO A 61 -10.38 19.13 0.74
C PRO A 61 -10.26 20.34 1.67
N SER A 62 -11.16 20.45 2.66
CA SER A 62 -11.13 21.56 3.61
C SER A 62 -10.02 21.38 4.64
N SER A 63 -9.71 20.11 4.93
CA SER A 63 -8.74 19.68 5.92
C SER A 63 -7.97 18.42 5.45
N ILE A 64 -6.89 18.03 6.14
CA ILE A 64 -6.20 16.75 5.83
C ILE A 64 -7.05 15.57 6.34
N GLU A 65 -7.82 15.79 7.39
CA GLU A 65 -8.68 14.82 8.06
C GLU A 65 -9.76 14.29 7.10
N ASP A 66 -10.22 15.12 6.16
CA ASP A 66 -11.17 14.75 5.10
C ASP A 66 -10.62 13.65 4.15
N LEU A 67 -9.30 13.40 4.17
CA LEU A 67 -8.63 12.40 3.33
C LEU A 67 -8.53 11.01 4.00
N GLU A 68 -8.88 10.90 5.29
CA GLU A 68 -8.90 9.65 6.06
C GLU A 68 -7.58 8.84 5.96
N LEU A 69 -6.45 9.53 5.99
CA LEU A 69 -5.13 8.92 5.84
C LEU A 69 -4.54 8.47 7.18
N GLU A 70 -4.04 7.24 7.22
CA GLU A 70 -3.17 6.78 8.31
C GLU A 70 -1.74 7.33 8.12
N LEU A 71 -1.41 8.42 8.82
CA LEU A 71 -0.10 9.08 8.76
C LEU A 71 0.81 8.63 9.91
N TYR A 72 2.12 8.62 9.69
CA TYR A 72 3.10 8.41 10.77
C TYR A 72 3.13 9.60 11.74
N TYR A 73 2.90 10.83 11.24
CA TYR A 73 2.99 12.06 12.03
C TYR A 73 1.82 13.04 11.78
N PRO A 74 0.57 12.69 12.15
CA PRO A 74 -0.63 13.44 11.77
C PRO A 74 -0.57 14.94 12.12
N ASP A 75 -0.05 15.29 13.29
CA ASP A 75 -0.03 16.69 13.78
C ASP A 75 1.16 17.52 13.26
N LYS A 76 1.92 16.99 12.28
CA LYS A 76 3.19 17.58 11.85
C LYS A 76 3.13 18.15 10.43
N TYR A 77 1.94 18.33 9.89
CA TYR A 77 1.71 18.86 8.55
C TYR A 77 0.95 20.18 8.57
N ILE A 78 1.39 21.12 7.73
CA ILE A 78 0.69 22.37 7.48
C ILE A 78 0.06 22.25 6.10
N TYR A 79 -1.27 22.35 6.07
CA TYR A 79 -2.07 22.29 4.86
C TYR A 79 -2.59 23.67 4.46
N ASP A 80 -2.44 24.01 3.18
CA ASP A 80 -3.08 25.17 2.56
C ASP A 80 -4.20 24.68 1.66
N SER A 81 -5.45 24.77 2.14
CA SER A 81 -6.65 24.34 1.41
C SER A 81 -6.96 25.18 0.18
N LYS A 82 -6.51 26.44 0.15
CA LYS A 82 -6.68 27.30 -1.04
C LYS A 82 -5.81 26.82 -2.19
N LYS A 83 -4.59 26.38 -1.89
CA LYS A 83 -3.62 25.92 -2.90
C LYS A 83 -3.61 24.40 -3.10
N GLY A 84 -4.19 23.63 -2.17
CA GLY A 84 -4.08 22.18 -2.16
C GLY A 84 -2.65 21.71 -1.93
N THR A 85 -1.87 22.44 -1.11
CA THR A 85 -0.46 22.15 -0.86
C THR A 85 -0.23 21.78 0.60
N VAL A 86 0.74 20.91 0.85
CA VAL A 86 1.10 20.43 2.18
C VAL A 86 2.61 20.50 2.38
N LYS A 87 3.01 20.88 3.60
CA LYS A 87 4.41 20.93 4.05
C LYS A 87 4.56 20.26 5.41
N SER A 88 5.74 19.71 5.67
CA SER A 88 6.08 19.22 7.02
C SER A 88 6.59 20.36 7.89
N THR A 89 6.20 20.34 9.17
CA THR A 89 6.79 21.19 10.22
C THR A 89 8.19 20.75 10.62
N ILE A 90 8.50 19.46 10.45
CA ILE A 90 9.79 18.84 10.84
C ILE A 90 10.82 18.99 9.72
N TYR A 91 10.38 18.88 8.46
CA TYR A 91 11.22 18.99 7.27
C TYR A 91 10.60 19.96 6.25
N PRO A 92 10.73 21.29 6.45
CA PRO A 92 10.01 22.30 5.66
C PRO A 92 10.48 22.46 4.21
N ASP A 93 11.66 21.93 3.87
CA ASP A 93 12.28 22.03 2.55
C ASP A 93 11.76 20.98 1.53
N TYR A 94 10.80 20.12 1.92
CA TYR A 94 10.29 18.98 1.14
C TYR A 94 8.82 19.08 0.72
#